data_AF-A0A6F8YAE9-F1
#
_entry.id   AF-A0A6F8YAE9-F1
#
_cell.length_a   1.000
_cell.length_b   1.000
_cell.length_c   1.000
_cell.angle_alpha   90.00
_cell.angle_beta   90.00
_cell.angle_gamma   90.00
#
_symmetry.space_group_name_H-M   'P 1'
#
loop_
_entity.id
_entity.type
_entity.pdbx_description
1 polymer ?
#
loop_
_entity_poly.entity_id
_entity_poly.type
_entity_poly.pdbx_seq_one_letter_code
_entity_poly.pdbx_strand_id
1 'polypeptide(L)'
;MSRTIIDIYALQTVPPSNLNRDDTGSPKTAIYGGVRRARVSSQAWKRAIRLAFTDLLDSSQLGERTKRVGESLATRIRALDPSLSEEAASALAAETFVAGGLAKADKKKGEVKDVESGYLLFLSHRQLDNLAAAALEASRAGAALDKARFKNLVDTEHSVDIAMFGRMVADMTDINVDAACQVSHAISVHAVDNEFDYFTAVDDRKADAAETGAGMIGTIEFNSSTLYRYATVDVDALHRTLGDAAATRAAVEAFLTAFARSMPTGKQNTFAHRTLPDAVLVRLRDSQPINLVGAFETPITETHAAGRLELAAAALAKHTAAVENAYGERPVGSWVTQVGEKTAVLADLGKSVSFNELVTGVGSRPAWHSDSRHERVAAEAGRPTPVVGLVQPLRPARHRGRTHQERGDRPARRRQGSPAHRAAHRAARPGVRGTAGPTRADPPGLPDRPISRRPAQRTVDLPLLPVRRGLSRRGQRRTGTAARPGAGAGPAAVPLYLGRRSCPPVGPINLGVHDGTLDDTLTQWPWLAAEWHRRKASHRVRLEIIRDARPGEPVTETMPDEPVSFDPAHRQHTWRSVLRQHVDVTNDIAERAGVAEHDPLSLLGG
;
A
#
# COMPACT_ATOMS: atom_id res chain seq x y z
N MET A 1 -15.17 10.15 -29.46
CA MET A 1 -15.62 8.77 -29.20
C MET A 1 -15.82 8.68 -27.70
N SER A 2 -17.03 8.36 -27.24
CA SER A 2 -17.25 7.99 -25.84
C SER A 2 -16.47 6.71 -25.55
N ARG A 3 -15.80 6.65 -24.41
CA ARG A 3 -15.02 5.48 -23.98
C ARG A 3 -15.70 4.84 -22.79
N THR A 4 -15.96 3.54 -22.83
CA THR A 4 -16.59 2.86 -21.70
C THR A 4 -15.55 2.43 -20.67
N ILE A 5 -15.47 3.18 -19.56
CA ILE A 5 -14.46 2.98 -18.51
C ILE A 5 -15.14 2.50 -17.22
N ILE A 6 -14.66 1.40 -16.64
CA ILE A 6 -15.09 0.89 -15.34
C ILE A 6 -14.01 1.21 -14.31
N ASP A 7 -14.28 2.14 -13.40
CA ASP A 7 -13.44 2.38 -12.23
C ASP A 7 -13.92 1.56 -11.04
N ILE A 8 -12.98 0.93 -10.34
CA ILE A 8 -13.22 0.01 -9.22
C ILE A 8 -12.40 0.48 -8.04
N TYR A 9 -13.09 0.78 -6.94
CA TYR A 9 -12.49 1.23 -5.69
C TYR A 9 -12.83 0.24 -4.60
N ALA A 10 -11.86 -0.10 -3.74
CA ALA A 10 -12.14 -0.91 -2.57
C ALA A 10 -11.40 -0.41 -1.33
N LEU A 11 -12.09 -0.48 -0.20
CA LEU A 11 -11.48 -0.38 1.13
C LEU A 11 -11.40 -1.78 1.70
N GLN A 12 -10.20 -2.22 2.05
CA GLN A 12 -9.97 -3.56 2.57
C GLN A 12 -9.05 -3.52 3.79
N THR A 13 -9.59 -3.89 4.94
CA THR A 13 -8.81 -4.08 6.16
C THR A 13 -8.09 -5.43 6.11
N VAL A 14 -6.80 -5.41 6.44
CA VAL A 14 -5.95 -6.60 6.51
C VAL A 14 -5.32 -6.68 7.91
N PRO A 15 -5.35 -7.86 8.57
CA PRO A 15 -4.72 -8.06 9.88
C PRO A 15 -3.18 -7.90 9.81
N PRO A 16 -2.48 -7.95 10.96
CA PRO A 16 -1.03 -8.09 11.01
C PRO A 16 -0.52 -9.10 9.98
N SER A 17 0.25 -8.64 9.00
CA SER A 17 0.65 -9.47 7.86
C SER A 17 1.83 -8.90 7.08
N ASN A 18 2.39 -9.73 6.21
CA ASN A 18 3.45 -9.35 5.27
C ASN A 18 3.10 -9.85 3.85
N LEU A 19 2.02 -9.27 3.29
CA LEU A 19 1.43 -9.68 2.01
C LEU A 19 2.42 -9.56 0.84
N ASN A 20 3.24 -8.50 0.88
CA ASN A 20 4.18 -8.17 -0.17
C ASN A 20 5.43 -7.51 0.41
N ARG A 21 6.54 -8.23 0.35
CA ARG A 21 7.85 -7.82 0.87
C ARG A 21 8.84 -7.38 -0.21
N ASP A 22 9.85 -6.63 0.21
CA ASP A 22 11.05 -6.35 -0.56
C ASP A 22 12.09 -7.48 -0.44
N ASP A 23 13.29 -7.23 -0.96
CA ASP A 23 14.44 -8.12 -0.94
C ASP A 23 15.02 -8.35 0.46
N THR A 24 14.79 -7.43 1.41
CA THR A 24 15.18 -7.57 2.82
C THR A 24 14.19 -8.38 3.65
N GLY A 25 13.01 -8.68 3.08
CA GLY A 25 11.92 -9.38 3.75
C GLY A 25 10.90 -8.47 4.44
N SER A 26 11.11 -7.15 4.38
CA SER A 26 10.26 -6.14 5.02
C SER A 26 9.01 -5.85 4.18
N PRO A 27 7.84 -5.58 4.79
CA PRO A 27 6.66 -5.14 4.06
C PRO A 27 6.98 -3.91 3.23
N LYS A 28 6.57 -3.92 1.95
CA LYS A 28 6.78 -2.76 1.08
C LYS A 28 6.01 -1.55 1.60
N THR A 29 6.65 -0.39 1.56
CA THR A 29 6.05 0.89 1.95
C THR A 29 6.16 1.92 0.83
N ALA A 30 5.47 3.06 0.99
CA ALA A 30 5.64 4.27 0.19
C ALA A 30 5.34 5.52 1.03
N ILE A 31 5.86 6.68 0.63
CA ILE A 31 5.49 7.96 1.23
C ILE A 31 4.30 8.54 0.43
N TYR A 32 3.22 8.87 1.13
CA TYR A 32 2.07 9.56 0.54
C TYR A 32 1.43 10.47 1.58
N GLY A 33 1.25 11.75 1.23
CA GLY A 33 0.77 12.75 2.18
C GLY A 33 1.76 13.09 3.29
N GLY A 34 3.06 12.98 3.01
CA GLY A 34 4.12 13.23 3.99
C GLY A 34 4.37 12.12 5.02
N VAL A 35 3.60 11.03 5.00
CA VAL A 35 3.76 9.91 5.95
C VAL A 35 4.00 8.57 5.24
N ARG A 36 4.60 7.62 5.97
CA ARG A 36 4.82 6.25 5.49
C ARG A 36 3.50 5.48 5.46
N ARG A 37 3.22 4.83 4.33
CA ARG A 37 2.05 3.99 4.08
C ARG A 37 2.48 2.56 3.79
N ALA A 38 1.67 1.58 4.20
CA ALA A 38 1.83 0.23 3.71
C ALA A 38 1.52 0.26 2.21
N ARG A 39 2.29 -0.50 1.42
CA ARG A 39 2.11 -0.57 -0.03
C ARG A 39 2.11 -2.02 -0.47
N VAL A 40 1.03 -2.46 -1.09
CA VAL A 40 1.00 -3.73 -1.83
C VAL A 40 1.10 -3.42 -3.31
N SER A 41 2.11 -3.99 -3.95
CA SER A 41 2.45 -3.64 -5.32
C SER A 41 1.39 -4.08 -6.33
N SER A 42 1.21 -3.30 -7.40
CA SER A 42 0.22 -3.61 -8.45
C SER A 42 0.47 -4.97 -9.08
N GLN A 43 1.74 -5.36 -9.28
CA GLN A 43 2.10 -6.68 -9.79
C GLN A 43 1.71 -7.85 -8.87
N ALA A 44 1.73 -7.64 -7.55
CA ALA A 44 1.30 -8.68 -6.60
C ALA A 44 -0.20 -8.92 -6.72
N TRP A 45 -0.99 -7.85 -6.84
CA TRP A 45 -2.43 -7.93 -7.09
C TRP A 45 -2.75 -8.46 -8.49
N LYS A 46 -2.10 -7.97 -9.55
CA LYS A 46 -2.29 -8.47 -10.92
C LYS A 46 -2.00 -9.97 -11.01
N ARG A 47 -0.96 -10.46 -10.34
CA ARG A 47 -0.69 -11.91 -10.27
C ARG A 47 -1.81 -12.66 -9.54
N ALA A 48 -2.28 -12.16 -8.40
CA ALA A 48 -3.38 -12.79 -7.66
C ALA A 48 -4.67 -12.84 -8.48
N ILE A 49 -5.01 -11.75 -9.16
CA ILE A 49 -6.18 -11.64 -10.05
C ILE A 49 -6.04 -12.61 -11.22
N ARG A 50 -4.89 -12.62 -11.91
CA ARG A 50 -4.64 -13.52 -13.05
C ARG A 50 -4.75 -14.99 -12.66
N LEU A 51 -4.21 -15.37 -11.49
CA LEU A 51 -4.34 -16.74 -11.02
C LEU A 51 -5.79 -17.08 -10.66
N ALA A 52 -6.56 -16.15 -10.10
CA ALA A 52 -7.97 -16.40 -9.83
C ALA A 52 -8.80 -16.61 -11.11
N PHE A 53 -8.34 -16.15 -12.28
CA PHE A 53 -9.03 -16.42 -13.54
C PHE A 53 -9.09 -17.91 -13.88
N THR A 54 -8.16 -18.74 -13.41
CA THR A 54 -8.19 -20.20 -13.66
C THR A 54 -9.43 -20.87 -13.10
N ASP A 55 -10.03 -20.27 -12.07
CA ASP A 55 -11.22 -20.81 -11.40
C ASP A 55 -12.51 -20.14 -11.89
N LEU A 56 -12.40 -19.10 -12.74
CA LEU A 56 -13.51 -18.24 -13.16
C LEU A 56 -13.78 -18.28 -14.67
N LEU A 57 -12.79 -18.65 -15.48
CA LEU A 57 -12.85 -18.66 -16.93
C LEU A 57 -12.39 -20.02 -17.46
N ASP A 58 -12.82 -20.35 -18.66
CA ASP A 58 -12.35 -21.55 -19.33
C ASP A 58 -10.84 -21.45 -19.63
N SER A 59 -10.12 -22.57 -19.52
CA SER A 59 -8.68 -22.58 -19.72
C SER A 59 -8.28 -22.10 -21.11
N SER A 60 -9.09 -22.32 -22.14
CA SER A 60 -8.84 -21.83 -23.51
C SER A 60 -8.84 -20.30 -23.61
N GLN A 61 -9.47 -19.60 -22.66
CA GLN A 61 -9.53 -18.13 -22.63
C GLN A 61 -8.33 -17.51 -21.90
N LEU A 62 -7.40 -18.33 -21.40
CA LEU A 62 -6.27 -17.91 -20.58
C LEU A 62 -4.94 -18.12 -21.31
N GLY A 63 -3.89 -17.50 -20.76
CA GLY A 63 -2.54 -17.64 -21.24
C GLY A 63 -1.60 -18.18 -20.17
N GLU A 64 -0.44 -18.62 -20.65
CA GLU A 64 0.66 -19.09 -19.82
C GLU A 64 1.86 -18.16 -19.98
N ARG A 65 2.45 -17.78 -18.84
CA ARG A 65 3.71 -17.04 -18.80
C ARG A 65 4.84 -17.95 -18.35
N THR A 66 5.72 -18.31 -19.27
CA THR A 66 6.80 -19.26 -19.01
C THR A 66 8.07 -18.92 -19.79
N LYS A 67 9.21 -19.41 -19.31
CA LYS A 67 10.44 -19.50 -20.12
C LYS A 67 10.52 -20.84 -20.86
N ARG A 68 9.91 -21.89 -20.31
CA ARG A 68 9.90 -23.26 -20.86
C ARG A 68 8.85 -23.38 -21.97
N VAL A 69 8.98 -22.53 -22.99
CA VAL A 69 8.02 -22.46 -24.11
C VAL A 69 8.05 -23.73 -24.95
N GLY A 70 9.23 -24.37 -25.08
CA GLY A 70 9.39 -25.66 -25.77
C GLY A 70 8.56 -26.76 -25.13
N GLU A 71 8.64 -26.93 -23.80
CA GLU A 71 7.85 -27.91 -23.04
C GLU A 71 6.34 -27.68 -23.21
N SER A 72 5.90 -26.43 -23.10
CA SER A 72 4.48 -26.06 -23.21
C SER A 72 3.90 -26.36 -24.61
N LEU A 73 4.69 -26.16 -25.67
CA LEU A 73 4.29 -26.47 -27.03
C LEU A 73 4.42 -27.97 -27.35
N ALA A 74 5.48 -28.64 -26.90
CA ALA A 74 5.68 -30.08 -27.09
C ALA A 74 4.55 -30.89 -26.46
N THR A 75 4.08 -30.49 -25.27
CA THR A 75 2.92 -31.10 -24.60
C THR A 75 1.67 -31.03 -25.48
N ARG A 76 1.43 -29.90 -26.15
CA ARG A 76 0.28 -29.72 -27.06
C ARG A 76 0.42 -30.49 -28.36
N ILE A 77 1.62 -30.53 -28.93
CA ILE A 77 1.94 -31.34 -30.12
C ILE A 77 1.60 -32.81 -29.84
N ARG A 78 2.03 -33.35 -28.69
CA ARG A 78 1.73 -34.73 -28.29
C ARG A 78 0.25 -34.98 -28.01
N ALA A 79 -0.46 -33.99 -27.50
CA ALA A 79 -1.90 -34.10 -27.31
C ALA A 79 -2.64 -34.20 -28.65
N LEU A 80 -2.16 -33.52 -29.70
CA LEU A 80 -2.71 -33.59 -31.05
C LEU A 80 -2.27 -34.84 -31.83
N ASP A 81 -1.04 -35.31 -31.62
CA ASP A 81 -0.50 -36.53 -32.23
C ASP A 81 0.20 -37.41 -31.18
N PRO A 82 -0.54 -38.31 -30.51
CA PRO A 82 0.00 -39.20 -29.48
C PRO A 82 1.03 -40.22 -29.99
N SER A 83 1.20 -40.36 -31.31
CA SER A 83 2.16 -41.29 -31.90
C SER A 83 3.60 -40.76 -31.86
N LEU A 84 3.78 -39.45 -31.68
CA LEU A 84 5.09 -38.82 -31.57
C LEU A 84 5.74 -39.13 -30.21
N SER A 85 7.02 -39.49 -30.25
CA SER A 85 7.83 -39.60 -29.03
C SER A 85 8.02 -38.24 -28.38
N GLU A 86 8.37 -38.24 -27.09
CA GLU A 86 8.62 -37.00 -26.34
C GLU A 86 9.76 -36.18 -26.95
N GLU A 87 10.81 -36.86 -27.40
CA GLU A 87 11.96 -36.27 -28.06
C GLU A 87 11.58 -35.65 -29.40
N ALA A 88 10.74 -36.33 -30.19
CA ALA A 88 10.27 -35.83 -31.47
C ALA A 88 9.40 -34.58 -31.31
N ALA A 89 8.50 -34.57 -30.32
CA ALA A 89 7.66 -33.41 -30.02
C ALA A 89 8.48 -32.23 -29.47
N SER A 90 9.46 -32.49 -28.60
CA SER A 90 10.35 -31.45 -28.07
C SER A 90 11.24 -30.86 -29.18
N ALA A 91 11.75 -31.68 -30.09
CA ALA A 91 12.50 -31.22 -31.26
C ALA A 91 11.65 -30.36 -32.21
N LEU A 92 10.40 -30.75 -32.48
CA LEU A 92 9.49 -29.97 -33.32
C LEU A 92 9.10 -28.63 -32.66
N ALA A 93 8.87 -28.64 -31.34
CA ALA A 93 8.60 -27.41 -30.60
C ALA A 93 9.81 -26.45 -30.63
N ALA A 94 11.02 -27.00 -30.45
CA ALA A 94 12.28 -26.26 -30.55
C ALA A 94 12.44 -25.60 -31.93
N GLU A 95 12.26 -26.38 -33.00
CA GLU A 95 12.32 -25.88 -34.38
C GLU A 95 11.31 -24.75 -34.61
N THR A 96 10.09 -24.91 -34.12
CA THR A 96 9.00 -23.93 -34.27
C THR A 96 9.35 -22.58 -33.63
N PHE A 97 9.85 -22.56 -32.39
CA PHE A 97 10.22 -21.31 -31.72
C PHE A 97 11.50 -20.67 -32.26
N VAL A 98 12.45 -21.47 -32.75
CA VAL A 98 13.65 -20.98 -33.43
C VAL A 98 13.28 -20.36 -34.78
N ALA A 99 12.42 -21.00 -35.57
CA ALA A 99 11.91 -20.46 -36.84
C ALA A 99 11.10 -19.16 -36.62
N GLY A 100 10.32 -19.09 -35.53
CA GLY A 100 9.62 -17.89 -35.09
C GLY A 100 10.55 -16.77 -34.61
N GLY A 101 11.80 -17.06 -34.24
CA GLY A 101 12.76 -16.09 -33.74
C GLY A 101 12.54 -15.67 -32.28
N LEU A 102 11.80 -16.47 -31.50
CA LEU A 102 11.55 -16.23 -30.06
C LEU A 102 12.40 -17.13 -29.13
N ALA A 103 13.20 -18.01 -29.71
CA ALA A 103 14.21 -18.80 -29.01
C ALA A 103 15.52 -18.86 -29.81
N LYS A 104 16.62 -19.12 -29.11
CA LYS A 104 17.93 -19.37 -29.73
C LYS A 104 18.24 -20.86 -29.68
N ALA A 105 18.81 -21.39 -30.75
CA ALA A 105 19.28 -22.78 -30.78
C ALA A 105 20.47 -22.95 -29.83
N ASP A 106 20.30 -23.70 -28.75
CA ASP A 106 21.38 -23.99 -27.80
C ASP A 106 22.21 -25.18 -28.31
N LYS A 107 23.44 -24.91 -28.77
CA LYS A 107 24.38 -25.94 -29.26
C LYS A 107 25.24 -26.51 -28.12
N LYS A 108 24.63 -27.08 -27.08
CA LYS A 108 25.36 -27.93 -26.11
C LYS A 108 25.08 -29.41 -26.38
N LYS A 109 26.16 -30.16 -26.60
CA LYS A 109 26.19 -31.58 -26.99
C LYS A 109 25.38 -32.48 -26.05
N GLY A 110 24.50 -33.30 -26.62
CA GLY A 110 24.23 -34.67 -26.13
C GLY A 110 22.91 -34.94 -25.41
N GLU A 111 22.10 -33.93 -25.09
CA GLU A 111 20.78 -34.12 -24.47
C GLU A 111 19.75 -33.25 -25.20
N VAL A 112 18.55 -33.78 -25.46
CA VAL A 112 17.40 -32.99 -25.93
C VAL A 112 17.01 -32.07 -24.77
N LYS A 113 17.63 -30.90 -24.68
CA LYS A 113 17.19 -29.89 -23.72
C LYS A 113 15.98 -29.18 -24.29
N ASP A 114 14.91 -29.15 -23.49
CA ASP A 114 13.75 -28.29 -23.71
C ASP A 114 14.21 -26.88 -24.09
N VAL A 115 13.65 -26.35 -25.18
CA VAL A 115 13.95 -24.97 -25.60
C VAL A 115 13.33 -23.98 -24.63
N GLU A 116 14.19 -23.12 -24.07
CA GLU A 116 13.79 -21.98 -23.26
C GLU A 116 13.92 -20.67 -24.03
N SER A 117 12.95 -19.77 -23.84
CA SER A 117 13.06 -18.39 -24.31
C SER A 117 14.01 -17.59 -23.42
N GLY A 118 14.75 -16.63 -24.00
CA GLY A 118 15.69 -15.79 -23.25
C GLY A 118 15.03 -14.93 -22.15
N TYR A 119 13.72 -14.72 -22.24
CA TYR A 119 12.88 -13.98 -21.30
C TYR A 119 11.54 -14.70 -21.10
N LEU A 120 10.76 -14.27 -20.11
CA LEU A 120 9.41 -14.78 -19.86
C LEU A 120 8.50 -14.40 -21.03
N LEU A 121 8.06 -15.39 -21.81
CA LEU A 121 7.08 -15.20 -22.86
C LEU A 121 5.68 -15.43 -22.30
N PHE A 122 4.70 -14.66 -22.78
CA PHE A 122 3.30 -14.79 -22.37
C PHE A 122 2.47 -15.09 -23.62
N LEU A 123 1.96 -16.31 -23.73
CA LEU A 123 1.17 -16.76 -24.89
C LEU A 123 -0.19 -17.28 -24.43
N SER A 124 -1.22 -17.01 -25.22
CA SER A 124 -2.55 -17.56 -25.00
C SER A 124 -2.52 -19.07 -25.24
N HIS A 125 -3.35 -19.85 -24.54
CA HIS A 125 -3.46 -21.28 -24.81
C HIS A 125 -3.89 -21.55 -26.25
N ARG A 126 -4.87 -20.81 -26.77
CA ARG A 126 -5.30 -20.90 -28.18
C ARG A 126 -4.16 -20.63 -29.18
N GLN A 127 -3.30 -19.65 -28.88
CA GLN A 127 -2.14 -19.36 -29.72
C GLN A 127 -1.16 -20.53 -29.74
N LEU A 128 -0.94 -21.17 -28.59
CA LEU A 128 -0.09 -22.37 -28.48
C LEU A 128 -0.72 -23.59 -29.18
N ASP A 129 -2.03 -23.75 -29.08
CA ASP A 129 -2.76 -24.86 -29.73
C ASP A 129 -2.72 -24.70 -31.27
N ASN A 130 -2.94 -23.48 -31.76
CA ASN A 130 -2.85 -23.14 -33.18
C ASN A 130 -1.40 -23.30 -33.69
N LEU A 131 -0.41 -22.90 -32.89
CA LEU A 131 1.01 -23.14 -33.19
C LEU A 131 1.33 -24.64 -33.27
N ALA A 132 0.81 -25.45 -32.35
CA ALA A 132 1.04 -26.90 -32.33
C ALA A 132 0.46 -27.57 -33.58
N ALA A 133 -0.76 -27.20 -33.97
CA ALA A 133 -1.38 -27.68 -35.19
C ALA A 133 -0.58 -27.27 -36.44
N ALA A 134 -0.18 -26.01 -36.55
CA ALA A 134 0.60 -25.52 -37.68
C ALA A 134 2.00 -26.15 -37.77
N ALA A 135 2.64 -26.43 -36.62
CA ALA A 135 3.92 -27.14 -36.57
C ALA A 135 3.79 -28.58 -37.08
N LEU A 136 2.72 -29.29 -36.68
CA LEU A 136 2.43 -30.65 -37.17
C LEU A 136 2.16 -30.68 -38.66
N GLU A 137 1.36 -29.74 -39.18
CA GLU A 137 1.10 -29.61 -40.62
C GLU A 137 2.39 -29.39 -41.42
N ALA A 138 3.24 -28.47 -40.97
CA ALA A 138 4.51 -28.17 -41.62
C ALA A 138 5.44 -29.40 -41.59
N SER A 139 5.55 -30.07 -40.43
CA SER A 139 6.35 -31.28 -40.27
C SER A 139 5.89 -32.41 -41.19
N ARG A 140 4.58 -32.64 -41.31
CA ARG A 140 4.01 -33.65 -42.23
C ARG A 140 4.24 -33.31 -43.70
N ALA A 141 4.33 -32.02 -44.04
CA ALA A 141 4.71 -31.55 -45.36
C ALA A 141 6.24 -31.56 -45.60
N GLY A 142 7.05 -31.96 -44.61
CA GLY A 142 8.50 -31.98 -44.69
C GLY A 142 9.14 -30.59 -44.71
N ALA A 143 8.47 -29.58 -44.15
CA ALA A 143 8.92 -28.19 -44.12
C ALA A 143 8.90 -27.60 -42.70
N ALA A 144 9.70 -26.57 -42.48
CA ALA A 144 9.64 -25.77 -41.25
C ALA A 144 8.47 -24.76 -41.31
N LEU A 145 7.93 -24.39 -40.15
CA LEU A 145 6.91 -23.35 -40.06
C LEU A 145 7.51 -22.00 -40.47
N ASP A 146 6.84 -21.27 -41.38
CA ASP A 146 7.32 -19.96 -41.80
C ASP A 146 7.15 -18.91 -40.69
N LYS A 147 8.09 -17.96 -40.63
CA LYS A 147 8.13 -16.93 -39.59
C LYS A 147 6.91 -16.00 -39.61
N ALA A 148 6.33 -15.72 -40.79
CA ALA A 148 5.18 -14.83 -40.92
C ALA A 148 3.89 -15.49 -40.39
N ARG A 149 3.67 -16.77 -40.70
CA ARG A 149 2.60 -17.58 -40.14
C ARG A 149 2.77 -17.76 -38.64
N PHE A 150 3.98 -18.09 -38.17
CA PHE A 150 4.26 -18.13 -36.72
C PHE A 150 3.82 -16.84 -36.03
N LYS A 151 4.26 -15.69 -36.57
CA LYS A 151 3.92 -14.36 -36.04
C LYS A 151 2.40 -14.13 -36.05
N ASN A 152 1.72 -14.44 -37.14
CA ASN A 152 0.27 -14.27 -37.24
C ASN A 152 -0.49 -15.13 -36.20
N LEU A 153 -0.04 -16.36 -35.95
CA LEU A 153 -0.65 -17.26 -34.98
C LEU A 153 -0.47 -16.78 -33.52
N VAL A 154 0.67 -16.17 -33.19
CA VAL A 154 0.89 -15.60 -31.84
C VAL A 154 0.27 -14.21 -31.66
N ASP A 155 -0.15 -13.57 -32.75
CA ASP A 155 -0.75 -12.23 -32.75
C ASP A 155 -2.26 -12.23 -32.94
N THR A 156 -2.88 -13.41 -33.01
CA THR A 156 -4.32 -13.57 -33.11
C THR A 156 -4.87 -14.30 -31.88
N GLU A 157 -6.18 -14.19 -31.65
CA GLU A 157 -6.89 -14.92 -30.58
C GLU A 157 -6.27 -14.74 -29.18
N HIS A 158 -6.10 -13.50 -28.76
CA HIS A 158 -5.54 -13.17 -27.45
C HIS A 158 -6.43 -13.65 -26.30
N SER A 159 -5.80 -14.17 -25.25
CA SER A 159 -6.45 -14.55 -24.01
C SER A 159 -6.87 -13.33 -23.19
N VAL A 160 -7.81 -13.53 -22.27
CA VAL A 160 -8.36 -12.50 -21.38
C VAL A 160 -7.26 -11.85 -20.54
N ASP A 161 -6.31 -12.62 -20.03
CA ASP A 161 -5.22 -12.11 -19.21
C ASP A 161 -4.18 -11.31 -20.01
N ILE A 162 -3.93 -11.66 -21.28
CA ILE A 162 -3.13 -10.82 -22.19
C ILE A 162 -3.88 -9.55 -22.54
N ALA A 163 -5.17 -9.61 -22.88
CA ALA A 163 -5.97 -8.43 -23.20
C ALA A 163 -6.09 -7.47 -22.01
N MET A 164 -6.25 -7.99 -20.79
CA MET A 164 -6.33 -7.18 -19.57
C MET A 164 -4.99 -6.56 -19.18
N PHE A 165 -3.90 -7.34 -19.16
CA PHE A 165 -2.63 -6.93 -18.54
C PHE A 165 -1.51 -6.61 -19.52
N GLY A 166 -1.76 -6.79 -20.82
CA GLY A 166 -0.83 -6.56 -21.90
C GLY A 166 0.25 -7.62 -22.02
N ARG A 167 0.98 -7.53 -23.14
CA ARG A 167 2.13 -8.36 -23.47
C ARG A 167 3.20 -7.49 -24.10
N MET A 168 4.44 -7.63 -23.61
CA MET A 168 5.62 -6.99 -24.18
C MET A 168 6.65 -8.05 -24.55
N VAL A 169 7.09 -8.04 -25.80
CA VAL A 169 8.10 -8.92 -26.39
C VAL A 169 9.13 -8.04 -27.11
N ALA A 170 10.31 -7.88 -26.51
CA ALA A 170 11.32 -6.94 -27.01
C ALA A 170 11.88 -7.33 -28.38
N ASP A 171 12.09 -8.63 -28.61
CA ASP A 171 12.64 -9.12 -29.87
C ASP A 171 11.63 -9.11 -31.04
N MET A 172 10.34 -8.94 -30.73
CA MET A 172 9.25 -8.93 -31.71
C MET A 172 8.15 -7.96 -31.27
N THR A 173 8.38 -6.66 -31.46
CA THR A 173 7.48 -5.60 -30.98
C THR A 173 6.09 -5.63 -31.63
N ASP A 174 6.00 -6.21 -32.83
CA ASP A 174 4.75 -6.29 -33.59
C ASP A 174 3.67 -7.15 -32.93
N ILE A 175 4.06 -8.04 -32.01
CA ILE A 175 3.12 -8.91 -31.28
C ILE A 175 2.81 -8.36 -29.88
N ASN A 176 3.20 -7.11 -29.60
CA ASN A 176 2.87 -6.45 -28.35
C ASN A 176 1.37 -6.19 -28.27
N VAL A 177 0.82 -6.37 -27.07
CA VAL A 177 -0.59 -6.12 -26.80
C VAL A 177 -0.68 -5.09 -25.69
N ASP A 178 -1.38 -3.99 -25.96
CA ASP A 178 -1.65 -2.96 -24.96
C ASP A 178 -2.66 -3.45 -23.94
N ALA A 179 -2.41 -3.13 -22.67
CA ALA A 179 -3.26 -3.53 -21.56
C ALA A 179 -4.56 -2.71 -21.53
N ALA A 180 -5.71 -3.38 -21.47
CA ALA A 180 -7.01 -2.73 -21.27
C ALA A 180 -7.27 -2.32 -19.80
N CYS A 181 -6.48 -2.83 -18.85
CA CYS A 181 -6.65 -2.57 -17.42
C CYS A 181 -5.46 -1.83 -16.80
N GLN A 182 -5.76 -0.86 -15.94
CA GLN A 182 -4.77 -0.23 -15.07
C GLN A 182 -5.05 -0.62 -13.62
N VAL A 183 -4.03 -1.11 -12.90
CA VAL A 183 -4.13 -1.49 -11.49
C VAL A 183 -3.15 -0.66 -10.69
N SER A 184 -3.64 0.13 -9.74
CA SER A 184 -2.79 0.93 -8.86
C SER A 184 -2.09 0.06 -7.82
N HIS A 185 -0.97 0.56 -7.30
CA HIS A 185 -0.49 0.08 -6.00
C HIS A 185 -1.59 0.33 -4.96
N ALA A 186 -1.86 -0.67 -4.12
CA ALA A 186 -2.74 -0.47 -2.97
C ALA A 186 -1.93 0.16 -1.84
N ILE A 187 -2.43 1.24 -1.25
CA ILE A 187 -1.77 1.94 -0.15
C ILE A 187 -2.67 2.03 1.08
N SER A 188 -2.10 2.08 2.28
CA SER A 188 -2.88 2.30 3.50
C SER A 188 -3.49 3.70 3.53
N VAL A 189 -4.73 3.81 4.02
CA VAL A 189 -5.44 5.11 4.19
C VAL A 189 -4.92 5.91 5.39
N HIS A 190 -4.09 5.31 6.23
CA HIS A 190 -3.45 5.87 7.42
C HIS A 190 -1.93 5.66 7.38
N ALA A 191 -1.18 6.32 8.27
CA ALA A 191 0.24 6.06 8.47
C ALA A 191 0.46 4.65 9.04
N VAL A 192 1.60 4.02 8.73
CA VAL A 192 1.97 2.72 9.28
C VAL A 192 3.37 2.71 9.85
N ASP A 193 3.50 1.97 10.94
CA ASP A 193 4.78 1.53 11.47
C ASP A 193 4.91 0.03 11.24
N ASN A 194 6.14 -0.40 10.93
CA ASN A 194 6.44 -1.82 10.83
C ASN A 194 6.73 -2.34 12.24
N GLU A 195 6.12 -3.48 12.55
CA GLU A 195 6.34 -4.24 13.76
C GLU A 195 7.24 -5.43 13.46
N PHE A 196 7.91 -5.95 14.49
CA PHE A 196 8.86 -7.05 14.36
C PHE A 196 8.37 -8.25 15.18
N ASP A 197 8.22 -9.40 14.53
CA ASP A 197 8.00 -10.70 15.17
C ASP A 197 9.34 -11.44 15.33
N TYR A 198 9.63 -11.97 16.53
CA TYR A 198 10.88 -12.68 16.83
C TYR A 198 10.51 -14.07 17.22
N PHE A 199 11.00 -14.99 16.40
CA PHE A 199 10.64 -16.39 16.49
C PHE A 199 11.90 -17.22 16.62
N THR A 200 11.73 -18.37 17.24
CA THR A 200 12.76 -19.37 17.39
C THR A 200 12.28 -20.67 16.78
N ALA A 201 13.13 -21.36 16.02
CA ALA A 201 12.90 -22.76 15.72
C ALA A 201 13.64 -23.59 16.78
N VAL A 202 12.90 -24.41 17.51
CA VAL A 202 13.46 -25.34 18.50
C VAL A 202 13.76 -26.66 17.81
N ASP A 203 14.86 -27.29 18.19
CA ASP A 203 15.20 -28.64 17.72
C ASP A 203 14.72 -29.65 18.75
N ASP A 204 13.76 -30.48 18.35
CA ASP A 204 13.12 -31.46 19.22
C ASP A 204 14.07 -32.55 19.73
N ARG A 205 15.22 -32.79 19.07
CA ARG A 205 16.23 -33.77 19.51
C ARG A 205 17.27 -33.22 20.48
N LYS A 206 17.27 -31.91 20.78
CA LYS A 206 18.23 -31.30 21.72
C LYS A 206 17.94 -31.58 23.20
N ALA A 207 16.81 -32.19 23.53
CA ALA A 207 16.48 -32.59 24.90
C ALA A 207 17.53 -33.56 25.50
N ASP A 208 18.20 -34.36 24.67
CA ASP A 208 19.13 -35.42 25.08
C ASP A 208 20.52 -34.90 25.54
N ALA A 209 20.86 -33.65 25.23
CA ALA A 209 22.22 -33.09 25.42
C ALA A 209 22.35 -32.11 26.59
N ALA A 210 21.29 -31.84 27.36
CA ALA A 210 21.24 -30.79 28.40
C ALA A 210 21.66 -29.37 27.92
N GLU A 211 21.66 -29.14 26.60
CA GLU A 211 21.94 -27.85 25.98
C GLU A 211 20.62 -27.08 25.79
N THR A 212 20.47 -25.97 26.51
CA THR A 212 19.32 -25.06 26.34
C THR A 212 19.65 -24.03 25.26
N GLY A 213 19.12 -24.20 24.05
CA GLY A 213 19.34 -23.23 22.97
C GLY A 213 18.41 -23.41 21.77
N ALA A 214 17.91 -22.29 21.21
CA ALA A 214 17.16 -22.29 19.97
C ALA A 214 18.03 -22.83 18.81
N GLY A 215 17.48 -23.69 17.97
CA GLY A 215 18.15 -24.19 16.75
C GLY A 215 18.28 -23.09 15.68
N MET A 216 17.34 -22.16 15.65
CA MET A 216 17.40 -20.94 14.84
C MET A 216 16.68 -19.80 15.55
N ILE A 217 17.17 -18.59 15.37
CA ILE A 217 16.48 -17.34 15.72
C ILE A 217 16.26 -16.55 14.44
N GLY A 218 15.08 -15.95 14.28
CA GLY A 218 14.77 -15.08 13.15
C GLY A 218 13.91 -13.90 13.56
N THR A 219 13.84 -12.91 12.67
CA THR A 219 12.91 -11.78 12.80
C THR A 219 12.14 -11.60 11.49
N ILE A 220 10.84 -11.34 11.59
CA ILE A 220 9.96 -11.01 10.46
C ILE A 220 9.30 -9.68 10.74
N GLU A 221 9.38 -8.76 9.78
CA GLU A 221 8.59 -7.53 9.82
C GLU A 221 7.17 -7.77 9.30
N PHE A 222 6.20 -7.10 9.91
CA PHE A 222 4.80 -7.10 9.51
C PHE A 222 4.14 -5.74 9.83
N ASN A 223 2.97 -5.49 9.26
CA ASN A 223 2.09 -4.39 9.68
C ASN A 223 0.62 -4.78 9.52
N SER A 224 -0.28 -3.98 10.08
CA SER A 224 -1.73 -4.08 9.84
C SER A 224 -2.21 -2.80 9.17
N SER A 225 -3.18 -2.91 8.25
CA SER A 225 -3.58 -1.76 7.43
C SER A 225 -4.98 -1.86 6.87
N THR A 226 -5.66 -0.72 6.78
CA THR A 226 -6.81 -0.55 5.87
C THR A 226 -6.30 -0.01 4.55
N LEU A 227 -6.35 -0.84 3.51
CA LEU A 227 -5.85 -0.54 2.19
C LEU A 227 -6.93 0.10 1.32
N TYR A 228 -6.57 1.18 0.65
CA TYR A 228 -7.29 1.66 -0.53
C TYR A 228 -6.74 0.96 -1.78
N ARG A 229 -7.64 0.36 -2.55
CA ARG A 229 -7.34 -0.36 -3.78
C ARG A 229 -8.09 0.31 -4.93
N TYR A 230 -7.42 0.48 -6.06
CA TYR A 230 -7.98 1.05 -7.27
C TYR A 230 -7.56 0.26 -8.50
N ALA A 231 -8.51 0.00 -9.39
CA ALA A 231 -8.28 -0.47 -10.73
C ALA A 231 -9.28 0.17 -11.70
N THR A 232 -8.92 0.24 -12.97
CA THR A 232 -9.81 0.67 -14.03
C THR A 232 -9.70 -0.24 -15.25
N VAL A 233 -10.80 -0.43 -15.98
CA VAL A 233 -10.88 -1.25 -17.20
C VAL A 233 -11.48 -0.41 -18.32
N ASP A 234 -10.73 -0.23 -19.41
CA ASP A 234 -11.24 0.28 -20.68
C ASP A 234 -11.89 -0.87 -21.44
N VAL A 235 -13.22 -0.91 -21.41
CA VAL A 235 -13.98 -2.03 -21.97
C VAL A 235 -13.94 -2.04 -23.49
N ASP A 236 -13.81 -0.86 -24.11
CA ASP A 236 -13.69 -0.76 -25.56
C ASP A 236 -12.32 -1.27 -26.03
N ALA A 237 -11.26 -0.97 -25.28
CA ALA A 237 -9.93 -1.53 -25.53
C ALA A 237 -9.91 -3.05 -25.33
N LEU A 238 -10.54 -3.53 -24.26
CA LEU A 238 -10.69 -4.96 -24.00
C LEU A 238 -11.42 -5.66 -25.15
N HIS A 239 -12.53 -5.08 -25.61
CA HIS A 239 -13.32 -5.62 -26.71
C HIS A 239 -12.55 -5.61 -28.03
N ARG A 240 -11.80 -4.54 -28.34
CA ARG A 240 -10.96 -4.49 -29.54
C ARG A 240 -9.95 -5.64 -29.59
N THR A 241 -9.39 -6.00 -28.44
CA THR A 241 -8.40 -7.09 -28.35
C THR A 241 -9.04 -8.48 -28.38
N LEU A 242 -10.22 -8.66 -27.75
CA LEU A 242 -10.90 -9.96 -27.68
C LEU A 242 -11.78 -10.25 -28.92
N GLY A 243 -12.30 -9.24 -29.59
CA GLY A 243 -13.17 -9.36 -30.77
C GLY A 243 -14.58 -9.93 -30.48
N ASP A 244 -14.87 -10.36 -29.26
CA ASP A 244 -16.15 -10.97 -28.88
C ASP A 244 -16.79 -10.26 -27.67
N ALA A 245 -18.07 -9.92 -27.79
CA ALA A 245 -18.82 -9.22 -26.75
C ALA A 245 -19.10 -10.11 -25.53
N ALA A 246 -19.35 -11.42 -25.75
CA ALA A 246 -19.59 -12.35 -24.66
C ALA A 246 -18.33 -12.59 -23.83
N ALA A 247 -17.18 -12.80 -24.49
CA ALA A 247 -15.86 -12.89 -23.86
C ALA A 247 -15.49 -11.60 -23.14
N THR A 248 -15.79 -10.43 -23.72
CA THR A 248 -15.56 -9.13 -23.06
C THR A 248 -16.35 -9.02 -21.76
N ARG A 249 -17.64 -9.37 -21.79
CA ARG A 249 -18.49 -9.39 -20.60
C ARG A 249 -17.97 -10.36 -19.54
N ALA A 250 -17.66 -11.60 -19.93
CA ALA A 250 -17.13 -12.62 -19.02
C ALA A 250 -15.80 -12.17 -18.39
N ALA A 251 -14.93 -11.53 -19.17
CA ALA A 251 -13.66 -10.98 -18.69
C ALA A 251 -13.87 -9.86 -17.66
N VAL A 252 -14.83 -8.94 -17.87
CA VAL A 252 -15.19 -7.91 -16.90
C VAL A 252 -15.74 -8.51 -15.61
N GLU A 253 -16.68 -9.46 -15.71
CA GLU A 253 -17.28 -10.12 -14.54
C GLU A 253 -16.23 -10.91 -13.74
N ALA A 254 -15.35 -11.64 -14.44
CA ALA A 254 -14.23 -12.35 -13.84
C ALA A 254 -13.23 -11.38 -13.20
N PHE A 255 -12.91 -10.25 -13.83
CA PHE A 255 -12.01 -9.24 -13.27
C PHE A 255 -12.56 -8.63 -11.98
N LEU A 256 -13.84 -8.24 -11.96
CA LEU A 256 -14.48 -7.70 -10.75
C LEU A 256 -14.44 -8.72 -9.61
N THR A 257 -14.81 -9.97 -9.91
CA THR A 257 -14.81 -11.07 -8.95
C THR A 257 -13.40 -11.35 -8.40
N ALA A 258 -12.42 -11.49 -9.28
CA ALA A 258 -11.03 -11.72 -8.93
C ALA A 258 -10.41 -10.53 -8.18
N PHE A 259 -10.74 -9.30 -8.55
CA PHE A 259 -10.31 -8.10 -7.83
C PHE A 259 -10.78 -8.14 -6.37
N ALA A 260 -12.05 -8.45 -6.11
CA ALA A 260 -12.55 -8.48 -4.74
C ALA A 260 -12.07 -9.70 -3.94
N ARG A 261 -11.99 -10.89 -4.56
CA ARG A 261 -11.84 -12.17 -3.85
C ARG A 261 -10.42 -12.76 -3.84
N SER A 262 -9.56 -12.37 -4.77
CA SER A 262 -8.15 -12.81 -4.78
C SER A 262 -7.32 -11.98 -3.80
N MET A 263 -6.19 -12.53 -3.33
CA MET A 263 -5.19 -11.80 -2.53
C MET A 263 -3.77 -12.32 -2.79
N PRO A 264 -2.73 -11.49 -2.62
CA PRO A 264 -1.35 -11.96 -2.60
C PRO A 264 -1.10 -12.98 -1.50
N THR A 265 -0.36 -14.03 -1.82
CA THR A 265 -0.10 -15.19 -0.93
C THR A 265 1.17 -15.05 -0.09
N GLY A 266 1.83 -13.89 -0.10
CA GLY A 266 3.08 -13.66 0.63
C GLY A 266 2.90 -13.88 2.14
N LYS A 267 3.66 -14.82 2.72
CA LYS A 267 3.60 -15.19 4.15
C LYS A 267 2.18 -15.55 4.66
N GLN A 268 1.27 -15.94 3.76
CA GLN A 268 -0.14 -16.23 4.10
C GLN A 268 -0.28 -17.35 5.14
N ASN A 269 0.49 -18.43 5.04
CA ASN A 269 0.39 -19.54 5.98
C ASN A 269 0.86 -19.16 7.39
N THR A 270 1.68 -18.12 7.53
CA THR A 270 2.19 -17.66 8.83
C THR A 270 1.26 -16.63 9.48
N PHE A 271 0.61 -15.77 8.68
CA PHE A 271 -0.21 -14.66 9.19
C PHE A 271 -1.73 -14.82 8.98
N ALA A 272 -2.18 -15.82 8.22
CA ALA A 272 -3.59 -16.07 7.91
C ALA A 272 -4.37 -14.82 7.42
N HIS A 273 -3.75 -14.00 6.56
CA HIS A 273 -4.24 -12.65 6.24
C HIS A 273 -5.32 -12.56 5.14
N ARG A 274 -6.04 -13.64 4.85
CA ARG A 274 -7.10 -13.60 3.84
C ARG A 274 -8.33 -12.86 4.38
N THR A 275 -8.65 -11.73 3.76
CA THR A 275 -9.85 -10.93 4.06
C THR A 275 -10.61 -10.61 2.76
N LEU A 276 -11.86 -10.17 2.90
CA LEU A 276 -12.63 -9.55 1.81
C LEU A 276 -12.63 -8.02 2.00
N PRO A 277 -12.85 -7.23 0.93
CA PRO A 277 -13.07 -5.80 1.07
C PRO A 277 -14.28 -5.48 1.97
N ASP A 278 -14.11 -4.49 2.84
CA ASP A 278 -15.18 -3.93 3.65
C ASP A 278 -16.16 -3.11 2.81
N ALA A 279 -15.68 -2.55 1.68
CA ALA A 279 -16.51 -1.92 0.67
C ALA A 279 -15.90 -2.04 -0.73
N VAL A 280 -16.76 -2.16 -1.74
CA VAL A 280 -16.44 -2.08 -3.17
C VAL A 280 -17.39 -1.08 -3.83
N LEU A 281 -16.82 -0.05 -4.45
CA LEU A 281 -17.54 0.94 -5.26
C LEU A 281 -17.12 0.75 -6.72
N VAL A 282 -18.10 0.62 -7.62
CA VAL A 282 -17.86 0.60 -9.06
C VAL A 282 -18.54 1.80 -9.72
N ARG A 283 -17.80 2.48 -10.60
CA ARG A 283 -18.28 3.60 -11.42
C ARG A 283 -18.08 3.27 -12.88
N LEU A 284 -19.16 3.35 -13.66
CA LEU A 284 -19.06 3.38 -15.12
C LEU A 284 -18.97 4.84 -15.56
N ARG A 285 -18.00 5.15 -16.42
CA ARG A 285 -17.79 6.48 -17.00
C ARG A 285 -17.72 6.37 -18.52
N ASP A 286 -18.08 7.45 -19.21
CA ASP A 286 -17.99 7.60 -20.67
C ASP A 286 -16.85 8.55 -21.11
N SER A 287 -16.10 9.08 -20.13
CA SER A 287 -15.07 10.11 -20.28
C SER A 287 -13.66 9.54 -20.08
N GLN A 288 -13.18 9.50 -18.83
CA GLN A 288 -11.83 9.11 -18.43
C GLN A 288 -11.84 8.33 -17.12
N PRO A 289 -10.80 7.52 -16.85
CA PRO A 289 -10.60 6.89 -15.55
C PRO A 289 -10.25 7.93 -14.48
N ILE A 290 -10.81 7.81 -13.28
CA ILE A 290 -10.58 8.76 -12.17
C ILE A 290 -10.13 8.00 -10.91
N ASN A 291 -8.86 8.15 -10.53
CA ASN A 291 -8.37 7.60 -9.27
C ASN A 291 -8.64 8.57 -8.10
N LEU A 292 -9.36 8.09 -7.08
CA LEU A 292 -9.78 8.88 -5.92
C LEU A 292 -8.78 8.82 -4.75
N VAL A 293 -7.52 8.46 -5.01
CA VAL A 293 -6.47 8.38 -3.99
C VAL A 293 -6.29 9.68 -3.19
N GLY A 294 -6.63 10.82 -3.79
CA GLY A 294 -6.63 12.13 -3.13
C GLY A 294 -7.49 12.21 -1.88
N ALA A 295 -8.46 11.30 -1.70
CA ALA A 295 -9.23 11.15 -0.47
C ALA A 295 -8.35 10.84 0.76
N PHE A 296 -7.15 10.30 0.54
CA PHE A 296 -6.24 9.82 1.58
C PHE A 296 -4.90 10.55 1.57
N GLU A 297 -4.79 11.67 0.85
CA GLU A 297 -3.61 12.52 0.86
C GLU A 297 -3.32 12.97 2.29
N THR A 298 -4.32 13.51 2.99
CA THR A 298 -4.26 13.61 4.45
C THR A 298 -4.46 12.21 5.08
N PRO A 299 -3.54 11.71 5.92
CA PRO A 299 -3.70 10.41 6.57
C PRO A 299 -4.92 10.37 7.49
N ILE A 300 -5.67 9.27 7.42
CA ILE A 300 -6.75 9.00 8.38
C ILE A 300 -6.14 8.69 9.75
N THR A 301 -6.56 9.47 10.74
CA THR A 301 -6.26 9.25 12.15
C THR A 301 -7.53 8.84 12.87
N GLU A 302 -7.45 7.77 13.66
CA GLU A 302 -8.57 7.27 14.43
C GLU A 302 -8.98 8.27 15.52
N THR A 303 -10.25 8.23 15.92
CA THR A 303 -10.75 9.04 17.02
C THR A 303 -11.39 8.14 18.07
N HIS A 304 -11.68 8.70 19.24
CA HIS A 304 -12.45 7.96 20.26
C HIS A 304 -13.87 7.58 19.79
N ALA A 305 -14.44 8.31 18.82
CA ALA A 305 -15.82 8.13 18.36
C ALA A 305 -15.94 7.23 17.13
N ALA A 306 -14.93 7.23 16.25
CA ALA A 306 -14.98 6.54 14.96
C ALA A 306 -13.65 5.86 14.64
N GLY A 307 -13.75 4.61 14.18
CA GLY A 307 -12.61 3.83 13.74
C GLY A 307 -12.15 4.24 12.34
N ARG A 308 -10.93 3.80 12.01
CA ARG A 308 -10.25 4.05 10.74
C ARG A 308 -11.10 3.78 9.48
N LEU A 309 -11.79 2.64 9.44
CA LEU A 309 -12.59 2.23 8.27
C LEU A 309 -13.74 3.21 8.01
N GLU A 310 -14.42 3.66 9.06
CA GLU A 310 -15.56 4.58 8.96
C GLU A 310 -15.12 5.96 8.47
N LEU A 311 -14.04 6.48 9.05
CA LEU A 311 -13.45 7.74 8.62
C LEU A 311 -12.92 7.66 7.17
N ALA A 312 -12.35 6.53 6.77
CA ALA A 312 -11.89 6.32 5.40
C ALA A 312 -13.06 6.26 4.40
N ALA A 313 -14.16 5.58 4.75
CA ALA A 313 -15.36 5.54 3.93
C ALA A 313 -15.98 6.94 3.76
N ALA A 314 -16.07 7.72 4.83
CA ALA A 314 -16.56 9.09 4.79
C ALA A 314 -15.65 10.00 3.95
N ALA A 315 -14.33 9.89 4.11
CA ALA A 315 -13.36 10.64 3.31
C ALA A 315 -13.47 10.31 1.81
N LEU A 316 -13.61 9.02 1.47
CA LEU A 316 -13.81 8.58 0.09
C LEU A 316 -15.11 9.14 -0.48
N ALA A 317 -16.23 9.05 0.24
CA ALA A 317 -17.52 9.59 -0.20
C ALA A 317 -17.45 11.11 -0.45
N LYS A 318 -16.93 11.85 0.52
CA LYS A 318 -16.77 13.30 0.43
C LYS A 318 -15.88 13.70 -0.76
N HIS A 319 -14.74 13.04 -0.92
CA HIS A 319 -13.81 13.34 -2.01
C HIS A 319 -14.40 12.99 -3.38
N THR A 320 -15.11 11.86 -3.48
CA THR A 320 -15.83 11.47 -4.71
C THR A 320 -16.78 12.58 -5.15
N ALA A 321 -17.67 13.02 -4.26
CA ALA A 321 -18.64 14.07 -4.56
C ALA A 321 -17.94 15.40 -4.91
N ALA A 322 -16.84 15.74 -4.23
CA ALA A 322 -16.09 16.96 -4.51
C ALA A 322 -15.44 16.94 -5.91
N VAL A 323 -14.77 15.85 -6.29
CA VAL A 323 -14.16 15.71 -7.62
C VAL A 323 -15.23 15.78 -8.71
N GLU A 324 -16.31 15.04 -8.54
CA GLU A 324 -17.38 14.98 -9.54
C GLU A 324 -18.10 16.32 -9.71
N ASN A 325 -18.35 17.05 -8.62
CA ASN A 325 -18.92 18.39 -8.70
C ASN A 325 -17.95 19.42 -9.30
N ALA A 326 -16.67 19.34 -8.95
CA ALA A 326 -15.67 20.30 -9.42
C ALA A 326 -15.40 20.19 -10.92
N TYR A 327 -15.36 18.97 -11.46
CA TYR A 327 -15.09 18.71 -12.87
C TYR A 327 -16.35 18.47 -13.71
N GLY A 328 -17.54 18.45 -13.09
CA GLY A 328 -18.79 18.13 -13.78
C GLY A 328 -18.87 16.67 -14.27
N GLU A 329 -18.04 15.79 -13.71
CA GLU A 329 -17.94 14.38 -14.08
C GLU A 329 -19.03 13.58 -13.35
N ARG A 330 -19.98 13.00 -14.08
CA ARG A 330 -21.02 12.12 -13.50
C ARG A 330 -20.86 10.70 -14.04
N PRO A 331 -20.96 9.67 -13.18
CA PRO A 331 -20.96 8.30 -13.68
C PRO A 331 -22.20 8.04 -14.54
N VAL A 332 -22.05 7.22 -15.57
CA VAL A 332 -23.17 6.66 -16.32
C VAL A 332 -23.92 5.64 -15.47
N GLY A 333 -23.24 4.95 -14.56
CA GLY A 333 -23.90 4.22 -13.47
C GLY A 333 -22.93 3.83 -12.38
N SER A 334 -23.47 3.49 -11.22
CA SER A 334 -22.67 3.18 -10.05
C SER A 334 -23.33 2.15 -9.17
N TRP A 335 -22.50 1.27 -8.61
CA TRP A 335 -22.90 0.19 -7.71
C TRP A 335 -21.98 0.19 -6.49
N VAL A 336 -22.55 -0.18 -5.36
CA VAL A 336 -21.86 -0.23 -4.09
C VAL A 336 -22.18 -1.55 -3.41
N THR A 337 -21.15 -2.25 -2.95
CA THR A 337 -21.29 -3.32 -1.97
C THR A 337 -20.54 -2.89 -0.72
N GLN A 338 -21.19 -2.96 0.43
CA GLN A 338 -20.65 -2.47 1.70
C GLN A 338 -20.92 -3.49 2.81
N VAL A 339 -20.00 -3.59 3.76
CA VAL A 339 -20.09 -4.48 4.91
C VAL A 339 -20.29 -3.66 6.18
N GLY A 340 -21.40 -3.91 6.86
CA GLY A 340 -21.74 -3.26 8.13
C GLY A 340 -22.02 -1.76 8.03
N GLU A 341 -22.32 -1.14 9.18
CA GLU A 341 -22.72 0.27 9.24
C GLU A 341 -21.56 1.24 9.02
N LYS A 342 -20.32 0.82 9.34
CA LYS A 342 -19.11 1.65 9.21
C LYS A 342 -18.86 2.12 7.77
N THR A 343 -19.38 1.42 6.78
CA THR A 343 -19.21 1.77 5.36
C THR A 343 -20.48 2.36 4.73
N ALA A 344 -21.54 2.56 5.51
CA ALA A 344 -22.88 2.90 5.03
C ALA A 344 -22.95 4.20 4.22
N VAL A 345 -22.08 5.17 4.53
CA VAL A 345 -21.98 6.45 3.82
C VAL A 345 -21.65 6.29 2.33
N LEU A 346 -21.06 5.16 1.92
CA LEU A 346 -20.76 4.90 0.52
C LEU A 346 -22.02 4.55 -0.29
N ALA A 347 -23.10 4.10 0.34
CA ALA A 347 -24.36 3.75 -0.33
C ALA A 347 -24.95 4.93 -1.12
N ASP A 348 -24.73 6.17 -0.66
CA ASP A 348 -25.24 7.36 -1.35
C ASP A 348 -24.57 7.62 -2.70
N LEU A 349 -23.43 6.96 -2.97
CA LEU A 349 -22.71 7.12 -4.22
C LEU A 349 -23.33 6.29 -5.35
N GLY A 350 -24.09 5.22 -5.07
CA GLY A 350 -24.60 4.35 -6.14
C GLY A 350 -25.66 3.36 -5.67
N LYS A 351 -26.06 2.44 -6.55
CA LYS A 351 -27.02 1.40 -6.17
C LYS A 351 -26.37 0.42 -5.19
N SER A 352 -26.80 0.45 -3.93
CA SER A 352 -26.35 -0.51 -2.90
C SER A 352 -26.94 -1.89 -3.18
N VAL A 353 -26.07 -2.88 -3.41
CA VAL A 353 -26.44 -4.25 -3.80
C VAL A 353 -25.43 -5.27 -3.25
N SER A 354 -25.80 -6.55 -3.25
CA SER A 354 -24.85 -7.62 -2.95
C SER A 354 -23.72 -7.65 -3.98
N PHE A 355 -22.57 -8.25 -3.62
CA PHE A 355 -21.43 -8.30 -4.53
C PHE A 355 -21.75 -9.02 -5.86
N ASN A 356 -22.54 -10.09 -5.81
CA ASN A 356 -22.92 -10.83 -7.01
C ASN A 356 -23.83 -9.98 -7.92
N GLU A 357 -24.80 -9.27 -7.34
CA GLU A 357 -25.66 -8.34 -8.09
C GLU A 357 -24.88 -7.15 -8.66
N LEU A 358 -23.82 -6.69 -7.97
CA LEU A 358 -22.90 -5.68 -8.51
C LEU A 358 -22.19 -6.22 -9.75
N VAL A 359 -21.62 -7.42 -9.68
CA VAL A 359 -20.92 -8.04 -10.83
C VAL A 359 -21.87 -8.24 -12.01
N THR A 360 -23.03 -8.85 -11.79
CA THR A 360 -24.04 -9.06 -12.84
C THR A 360 -24.61 -7.73 -13.35
N GLY A 361 -24.81 -6.75 -12.47
CA GLY A 361 -25.31 -5.42 -12.83
C GLY A 361 -24.34 -4.64 -13.72
N VAL A 362 -23.04 -4.77 -13.48
CA VAL A 362 -22.02 -4.18 -14.35
C VAL A 362 -21.93 -4.95 -15.68
N GLY A 363 -21.90 -6.29 -15.63
CA GLY A 363 -21.73 -7.13 -16.84
C GLY A 363 -22.93 -7.12 -17.79
N SER A 364 -24.15 -6.94 -17.29
CA SER A 364 -25.39 -6.94 -18.08
C SER A 364 -25.66 -5.66 -18.86
N ARG A 365 -24.76 -4.67 -18.82
CA ARG A 365 -25.01 -3.39 -19.49
C ARG A 365 -25.11 -3.56 -21.02
N PRO A 366 -26.25 -3.20 -21.65
CA PRO A 366 -26.52 -3.52 -23.06
C PRO A 366 -25.65 -2.79 -24.10
N ALA A 367 -24.85 -1.81 -23.69
CA ALA A 367 -24.12 -0.94 -24.60
C ALA A 367 -22.68 -0.74 -24.13
N TRP A 368 -21.86 -1.76 -24.34
CA TRP A 368 -20.43 -1.52 -24.54
C TRP A 368 -20.19 -0.83 -25.90
N HIS A 369 -21.17 -0.95 -26.82
CA HIS A 369 -21.20 -0.26 -28.12
C HIS A 369 -22.49 0.53 -28.29
N SER A 370 -22.46 1.82 -27.98
CA SER A 370 -23.38 2.76 -28.64
C SER A 370 -22.70 4.12 -28.78
N ASP A 371 -22.65 4.63 -30.01
CA ASP A 371 -22.28 6.02 -30.34
C ASP A 371 -23.21 6.94 -29.54
N SER A 372 -22.72 7.42 -28.39
CA SER A 372 -23.50 8.04 -27.31
C SER A 372 -23.96 9.47 -27.64
N ARG A 373 -24.23 9.74 -28.92
CA ARG A 373 -24.75 11.02 -29.41
C ARG A 373 -26.27 11.07 -29.47
N HIS A 374 -26.97 9.93 -29.55
CA HIS A 374 -28.43 9.93 -29.74
C HIS A 374 -29.24 9.85 -28.43
N GLU A 375 -28.71 9.25 -27.36
CA GLU A 375 -29.48 9.14 -26.10
C GLU A 375 -29.40 10.39 -25.20
N ARG A 376 -28.43 11.29 -25.40
CA ARG A 376 -28.34 12.55 -24.63
C ARG A 376 -29.48 13.51 -24.96
N VAL A 377 -29.95 13.54 -26.21
CA VAL A 377 -31.02 14.44 -26.65
C VAL A 377 -32.39 13.99 -26.12
N ALA A 378 -32.60 12.68 -25.94
CA ALA A 378 -33.86 12.15 -25.43
C ALA A 378 -34.01 12.30 -23.91
N ALA A 379 -32.91 12.25 -23.14
CA ALA A 379 -32.95 12.37 -21.68
C ALA A 379 -33.09 13.83 -21.19
N GLU A 380 -32.62 14.82 -21.94
CA GLU A 380 -32.80 16.25 -21.63
C GLU A 380 -34.21 16.77 -21.93
N ALA A 381 -34.95 16.14 -22.84
CA ALA A 381 -36.30 16.59 -23.24
C ALA A 381 -37.42 16.21 -22.23
N GLY A 382 -37.13 15.39 -21.21
CA GLY A 382 -38.15 14.67 -20.45
C GLY A 382 -38.19 14.88 -18.93
N ARG A 383 -37.45 15.83 -18.34
CA ARG A 383 -37.48 16.03 -16.87
C ARG A 383 -37.70 17.49 -16.47
N PRO A 384 -38.64 17.77 -15.53
CA PRO A 384 -38.89 19.13 -15.07
C PRO A 384 -37.70 19.65 -14.26
N THR A 385 -37.28 20.86 -14.58
CA THR A 385 -36.23 21.61 -13.87
C THR A 385 -36.67 21.88 -12.42
N PRO A 386 -35.87 21.58 -11.39
CA PRO A 386 -36.19 21.99 -10.04
C PRO A 386 -35.99 23.50 -9.90
N VAL A 387 -37.05 24.21 -9.53
CA VAL A 387 -37.02 25.64 -9.21
C VAL A 387 -36.23 25.82 -7.91
N VAL A 388 -34.98 26.27 -8.04
CA VAL A 388 -34.21 26.80 -6.91
C VAL A 388 -34.63 28.26 -6.73
N GLY A 389 -35.34 28.54 -5.64
CA GLY A 389 -35.74 29.89 -5.25
C GLY A 389 -34.52 30.75 -4.93
N LEU A 390 -34.16 31.63 -5.86
CA LEU A 390 -33.23 32.73 -5.61
C LEU A 390 -34.02 33.92 -5.07
N VAL A 391 -33.74 34.27 -3.81
CA VAL A 391 -34.17 35.53 -3.19
C VAL A 391 -33.48 36.69 -3.90
N GLN A 392 -34.23 37.51 -4.63
CA GLN A 392 -33.77 38.81 -5.16
C GLN A 392 -33.99 39.91 -4.10
N PRO A 393 -33.05 40.85 -3.92
CA PRO A 393 -33.30 42.05 -3.14
C PRO A 393 -34.09 43.08 -3.97
N LEU A 394 -35.14 43.62 -3.33
CA LEU A 394 -35.98 44.70 -3.81
C LEU A 394 -35.18 45.96 -4.17
N ARG A 395 -35.44 46.53 -5.35
CA ARG A 395 -35.26 47.97 -5.62
C ARG A 395 -36.57 48.56 -6.19
N PRO A 396 -36.97 49.76 -5.75
CA PRO A 396 -38.25 50.36 -6.10
C PRO A 396 -38.25 51.05 -7.47
N ALA A 397 -39.45 51.19 -8.01
CA ALA A 397 -39.74 51.65 -9.36
C ALA A 397 -39.70 53.18 -9.55
N ARG A 398 -39.07 53.56 -10.66
CA ARG A 398 -39.39 54.61 -11.66
C ARG A 398 -40.05 55.94 -11.23
N HIS A 399 -39.44 57.04 -11.66
CA HIS A 399 -40.18 58.15 -12.26
C HIS A 399 -39.55 58.63 -13.58
N ARG A 400 -40.46 59.13 -14.43
CA ARG A 400 -40.40 59.39 -15.88
C ARG A 400 -39.45 60.51 -16.33
N GLY A 401 -39.05 60.44 -17.60
CA GLY A 401 -39.11 61.61 -18.49
C GLY A 401 -37.99 61.73 -19.54
N ARG A 402 -38.39 61.60 -20.82
CA ARG A 402 -37.92 62.37 -22.02
C ARG A 402 -36.43 62.26 -22.41
N THR A 403 -35.95 62.36 -23.65
CA THR A 403 -36.33 62.27 -25.07
C THR A 403 -35.00 62.51 -25.82
N HIS A 404 -34.84 61.99 -27.06
CA HIS A 404 -33.78 62.34 -28.04
C HIS A 404 -32.32 61.98 -27.66
N GLN A 405 -31.35 61.79 -28.55
CA GLN A 405 -31.23 61.46 -29.97
C GLN A 405 -29.70 61.27 -30.19
N GLU A 406 -29.34 60.39 -31.13
CA GLU A 406 -28.09 60.37 -31.91
C GLU A 406 -26.74 59.89 -31.35
N ARG A 407 -26.26 58.85 -32.06
CA ARG A 407 -24.97 58.72 -32.78
C ARG A 407 -23.65 58.94 -32.03
N GLY A 408 -22.75 57.99 -32.29
CA GLY A 408 -21.42 58.35 -32.82
C GLY A 408 -20.24 57.87 -31.99
N ASP A 409 -19.67 56.75 -32.43
CA ASP A 409 -18.23 56.51 -32.59
C ASP A 409 -17.27 56.43 -31.39
N ARG A 410 -16.55 55.30 -31.41
CA ARG A 410 -15.22 55.02 -30.83
C ARG A 410 -14.16 55.99 -31.44
N PRO A 411 -12.83 55.94 -31.13
CA PRO A 411 -12.06 55.01 -30.27
C PRO A 411 -10.92 55.63 -29.41
N ALA A 412 -10.36 54.77 -28.55
CA ALA A 412 -8.95 54.60 -28.17
C ALA A 412 -8.01 55.81 -27.96
N ARG A 413 -7.34 55.86 -26.80
CA ARG A 413 -5.89 55.52 -26.66
C ARG A 413 -5.34 55.78 -25.23
N ARG A 414 -4.62 54.76 -24.74
CA ARG A 414 -3.29 54.76 -24.10
C ARG A 414 -2.94 55.73 -22.95
N ARG A 415 -2.42 55.06 -21.90
CA ARG A 415 -1.08 55.19 -21.26
C ARG A 415 -0.99 55.88 -19.89
N GLN A 416 -0.40 55.09 -18.98
CA GLN A 416 0.66 55.39 -18.00
C GLN A 416 0.30 56.12 -16.70
N GLY A 417 0.85 55.60 -15.59
CA GLY A 417 1.16 56.39 -14.39
C GLY A 417 0.90 55.70 -13.04
N SER A 418 1.83 54.84 -12.60
CA SER A 418 2.09 54.49 -11.19
C SER A 418 2.52 55.72 -10.35
N PRO A 419 2.84 55.63 -9.03
CA PRO A 419 2.21 54.91 -7.91
C PRO A 419 2.16 55.75 -6.59
N ALA A 420 1.67 55.09 -5.53
CA ALA A 420 2.04 55.24 -4.10
C ALA A 420 1.47 56.40 -3.26
N HIS A 421 0.79 56.04 -2.16
CA HIS A 421 1.10 56.62 -0.85
C HIS A 421 0.64 55.75 0.35
N ARG A 422 1.53 55.77 1.35
CA ARG A 422 1.55 55.25 2.72
C ARG A 422 0.23 55.36 3.51
N ALA A 423 0.01 54.46 4.48
CA ALA A 423 0.42 54.67 5.89
C ALA A 423 -0.23 53.64 6.86
N ALA A 424 0.58 53.18 7.80
CA ALA A 424 0.20 52.40 8.97
C ALA A 424 -0.29 53.31 10.11
N HIS A 425 -1.15 52.79 11.00
CA HIS A 425 -1.26 53.28 12.37
C HIS A 425 -1.68 52.19 13.36
N ARG A 426 -0.89 52.09 14.45
CA ARG A 426 -1.13 51.39 15.73
C ARG A 426 -1.93 52.30 16.67
N ALA A 427 -2.78 51.71 17.52
CA ALA A 427 -3.07 52.07 18.94
C ALA A 427 -4.23 51.15 19.43
N ALA A 428 -4.05 50.28 20.43
CA ALA A 428 -4.03 50.48 21.89
C ALA A 428 -5.42 50.71 22.54
N ARG A 429 -5.75 49.84 23.53
CA ARG A 429 -6.97 49.79 24.38
C ARG A 429 -7.05 50.96 25.40
N PRO A 430 -8.20 51.20 26.08
CA PRO A 430 -8.61 50.52 27.35
C PRO A 430 -10.13 50.16 27.33
N GLY A 431 -10.79 49.33 28.16
CA GLY A 431 -10.68 48.95 29.58
C GLY A 431 -11.90 49.52 30.35
N VAL A 432 -12.74 48.67 31.00
CA VAL A 432 -13.47 48.87 32.29
C VAL A 432 -14.71 47.95 32.48
N ARG A 433 -14.69 47.18 33.61
CA ARG A 433 -15.72 46.70 34.60
C ARG A 433 -17.12 46.20 34.13
N GLY A 434 -17.79 45.19 34.70
CA GLY A 434 -17.62 44.35 35.90
C GLY A 434 -18.97 44.21 36.65
N THR A 435 -19.42 42.97 36.96
CA THR A 435 -20.42 42.51 37.99
C THR A 435 -20.80 41.05 37.68
N ALA A 436 -21.15 40.09 38.55
CA ALA A 436 -20.99 39.75 39.97
C ALA A 436 -21.52 38.29 40.10
N GLY A 437 -21.01 37.47 41.02
CA GLY A 437 -21.38 36.03 41.19
C GLY A 437 -22.79 35.75 41.76
N PRO A 438 -23.12 34.48 42.12
CA PRO A 438 -22.52 33.86 43.31
C PRO A 438 -22.19 32.34 43.28
N THR A 439 -21.19 32.04 44.12
CA THR A 439 -20.71 30.87 44.91
C THR A 439 -21.36 29.47 44.98
N ARG A 440 -20.43 28.48 44.96
CA ARG A 440 -20.16 27.30 45.84
C ARG A 440 -21.12 26.09 45.92
N ALA A 441 -20.59 24.90 45.64
CA ALA A 441 -20.48 23.75 46.57
C ALA A 441 -19.61 22.60 45.98
N ASP A 442 -18.74 22.00 46.81
CA ASP A 442 -18.05 20.70 46.69
C ASP A 442 -17.57 20.33 48.12
N PRO A 443 -17.23 19.07 48.49
CA PRO A 443 -17.87 17.75 48.31
C PRO A 443 -17.88 16.96 49.66
N PRO A 444 -18.25 15.66 49.73
CA PRO A 444 -17.77 14.73 50.77
C PRO A 444 -16.93 13.60 50.15
N GLY A 445 -15.84 13.06 50.70
CA GLY A 445 -15.39 12.95 52.09
C GLY A 445 -15.17 11.46 52.41
N LEU A 446 -13.98 10.91 52.09
CA LEU A 446 -13.53 9.56 52.50
C LEU A 446 -13.19 9.54 54.00
N PRO A 447 -13.45 8.45 54.74
CA PRO A 447 -13.02 8.33 56.13
C PRO A 447 -11.61 7.72 56.27
N ASP A 448 -10.85 8.32 57.17
CA ASP A 448 -9.50 7.98 57.61
C ASP A 448 -9.50 7.11 58.89
N ARG A 449 -8.37 6.41 59.12
CA ARG A 449 -7.76 5.89 60.39
C ARG A 449 -7.71 4.36 60.60
N PRO A 450 -6.78 3.81 61.43
CA PRO A 450 -5.40 4.24 61.75
C PRO A 450 -4.37 3.07 61.85
N ILE A 451 -3.11 3.48 62.07
CA ILE A 451 -1.87 2.71 62.30
C ILE A 451 -1.90 1.88 63.60
N SER A 452 -1.38 0.64 63.58
CA SER A 452 -0.98 -0.11 64.79
C SER A 452 0.18 -1.10 64.58
N ARG A 453 1.32 -0.76 65.20
CA ARG A 453 2.31 -1.56 65.98
C ARG A 453 2.62 -3.03 65.63
N ARG A 454 3.93 -3.31 65.48
CA ARG A 454 4.57 -4.64 65.58
C ARG A 454 4.38 -5.29 66.97
N PRO A 455 4.52 -6.62 67.05
CA PRO A 455 5.56 -7.18 67.93
C PRO A 455 6.40 -8.29 67.26
N ALA A 456 7.38 -8.79 68.01
CA ALA A 456 8.56 -9.51 67.56
C ALA A 456 8.64 -10.98 68.04
N GLN A 457 9.64 -11.70 67.48
CA GLN A 457 10.38 -12.87 67.99
C GLN A 457 9.73 -14.27 68.03
N ARG A 458 10.32 -15.24 67.29
CA ARG A 458 11.20 -16.37 67.74
C ARG A 458 11.36 -17.39 66.59
N THR A 459 12.57 -17.59 66.05
CA THR A 459 13.51 -18.74 66.28
C THR A 459 12.91 -20.09 65.83
N VAL A 460 13.51 -20.87 64.93
CA VAL A 460 14.44 -21.98 65.27
C VAL A 460 15.02 -22.65 64.00
N ASP A 461 16.34 -22.84 64.03
CA ASP A 461 17.26 -23.89 63.51
C ASP A 461 17.55 -24.24 62.02
N LEU A 462 18.86 -24.16 61.75
CA LEU A 462 19.71 -24.79 60.71
C LEU A 462 19.90 -26.31 60.97
N PRO A 463 20.26 -27.15 59.97
CA PRO A 463 21.70 -27.44 59.67
C PRO A 463 22.00 -27.65 58.17
N LEU A 464 23.06 -27.05 57.62
CA LEU A 464 24.45 -27.57 57.44
C LEU A 464 24.68 -28.55 56.27
N LEU A 465 25.63 -28.12 55.43
CA LEU A 465 26.32 -28.74 54.28
C LEU A 465 26.97 -30.11 54.59
N PRO A 466 27.44 -30.86 53.57
CA PRO A 466 28.85 -30.68 53.18
C PRO A 466 29.17 -30.69 51.67
N VAL A 467 30.26 -29.98 51.39
CA VAL A 467 31.03 -29.83 50.14
C VAL A 467 31.91 -31.05 49.86
N ARG A 468 32.14 -31.41 48.58
CA ARG A 468 33.41 -31.97 48.02
C ARG A 468 33.43 -31.69 46.50
N ARG A 469 34.28 -30.79 45.95
CA ARG A 469 35.73 -30.82 45.60
C ARG A 469 36.15 -31.73 44.43
N GLY A 470 36.75 -31.11 43.40
CA GLY A 470 37.65 -31.71 42.39
C GLY A 470 37.85 -30.80 41.15
N LEU A 471 38.76 -29.80 41.20
CA LEU A 471 40.06 -29.73 40.46
C LEU A 471 39.94 -29.29 38.98
N SER A 472 40.35 -28.06 38.63
CA SER A 472 41.70 -27.67 38.09
C SER A 472 41.68 -27.60 36.54
N ARG A 473 42.17 -26.59 35.79
CA ARG A 473 43.17 -25.51 35.99
C ARG A 473 43.15 -24.52 34.79
N ARG A 474 43.64 -23.28 35.04
CA ARG A 474 44.25 -22.27 34.14
C ARG A 474 43.32 -21.46 33.20
N GLY A 475 43.39 -20.12 33.10
CA GLY A 475 44.34 -19.17 33.69
C GLY A 475 43.89 -17.70 33.52
N GLN A 476 44.09 -16.94 34.59
CA GLN A 476 44.46 -15.52 34.70
C GLN A 476 44.13 -14.54 33.55
N ARG A 477 43.37 -13.49 33.89
CA ARG A 477 43.92 -12.13 34.10
C ARG A 477 43.13 -11.35 35.16
N ARG A 478 43.88 -10.93 36.19
CA ARG A 478 43.66 -9.87 37.20
C ARG A 478 43.35 -8.53 36.49
N THR A 479 42.69 -7.49 37.02
CA THR A 479 42.46 -6.98 38.40
C THR A 479 41.54 -5.76 38.31
N GLY A 480 40.73 -5.50 39.34
CA GLY A 480 40.36 -4.13 39.71
C GLY A 480 39.18 -4.05 40.68
N THR A 481 39.51 -3.86 41.95
CA THR A 481 38.64 -3.90 43.13
C THR A 481 37.78 -2.64 43.26
N ALA A 482 36.62 -2.82 43.88
CA ALA A 482 35.61 -1.84 44.23
C ALA A 482 36.13 -0.59 44.98
N ALA A 483 35.46 0.53 44.71
CA ALA A 483 35.31 1.65 45.64
C ALA A 483 33.83 2.08 45.65
N ARG A 484 33.15 1.90 46.80
CA ARG A 484 31.97 2.66 47.24
C ARG A 484 32.48 3.76 48.16
N PRO A 485 31.92 4.98 48.14
CA PRO A 485 30.69 5.31 48.89
C PRO A 485 29.79 6.32 48.12
N GLY A 486 28.51 6.59 48.40
CA GLY A 486 27.51 6.18 49.41
C GLY A 486 26.14 6.81 49.05
N ALA A 487 25.06 6.20 49.56
CA ALA A 487 23.65 6.67 49.73
C ALA A 487 22.95 7.43 48.57
N GLY A 488 21.82 7.01 48.00
CA GLY A 488 20.95 5.89 48.31
C GLY A 488 19.93 5.63 47.19
N ALA A 489 19.78 4.37 46.83
CA ALA A 489 18.61 3.79 46.18
C ALA A 489 18.58 2.33 46.63
N GLY A 490 17.55 1.94 47.38
CA GLY A 490 17.39 0.55 47.81
C GLY A 490 17.27 -0.38 46.60
N PRO A 491 17.69 -1.65 46.69
CA PRO A 491 17.46 -2.60 45.61
C PRO A 491 15.93 -2.78 45.45
N ALA A 492 15.42 -2.60 44.24
CA ALA A 492 14.02 -2.87 43.93
C ALA A 492 13.70 -4.33 44.29
N ALA A 493 12.70 -4.55 45.15
CA ALA A 493 12.35 -5.86 45.71
C ALA A 493 11.61 -6.79 44.73
N VAL A 494 11.44 -6.38 43.47
CA VAL A 494 10.81 -7.20 42.41
C VAL A 494 11.60 -6.97 41.12
N PRO A 495 12.07 -8.02 40.42
CA PRO A 495 12.70 -7.84 39.13
C PRO A 495 11.68 -7.25 38.14
N LEU A 496 12.04 -6.13 37.51
CA LEU A 496 11.29 -5.56 36.40
C LEU A 496 11.18 -6.62 35.29
N TYR A 497 10.00 -7.20 35.11
CA TYR A 497 9.72 -8.13 34.01
C TYR A 497 9.47 -7.33 32.72
N LEU A 498 10.57 -6.88 32.12
CA LEU A 498 10.57 -6.34 30.78
C LEU A 498 10.46 -7.52 29.80
N GLY A 499 9.45 -7.51 28.92
CA GLY A 499 9.14 -8.63 28.02
C GLY A 499 10.35 -9.12 27.20
N ARG A 500 10.24 -10.32 26.60
CA ARG A 500 11.32 -11.12 25.97
C ARG A 500 12.08 -10.47 24.78
N ARG A 501 11.95 -9.16 24.57
CA ARG A 501 12.70 -8.33 23.61
C ARG A 501 13.25 -7.03 24.19
N SER A 502 13.22 -6.84 25.50
CA SER A 502 14.17 -5.89 26.07
C SER A 502 15.52 -6.58 25.98
N CYS A 503 16.29 -6.29 24.94
CA CYS A 503 17.72 -6.19 25.12
C CYS A 503 17.89 -4.90 25.91
N PRO A 504 17.92 -4.90 27.26
CA PRO A 504 18.55 -3.78 27.91
C PRO A 504 19.94 -3.72 27.29
N PRO A 505 20.40 -2.56 26.83
CA PRO A 505 21.75 -2.43 26.33
C PRO A 505 22.67 -3.05 27.39
N VAL A 506 23.36 -4.13 27.00
CA VAL A 506 24.13 -4.94 27.95
C VAL A 506 25.46 -4.24 28.14
N GLY A 507 25.41 -3.18 28.92
CA GLY A 507 26.50 -2.26 29.22
C GLY A 507 25.89 -0.99 29.80
N PRO A 508 26.57 -0.26 30.69
CA PRO A 508 26.05 1.04 31.10
C PRO A 508 25.94 1.93 29.85
N ILE A 509 24.71 2.28 29.42
CA ILE A 509 24.51 3.48 28.58
C ILE A 509 24.80 4.65 29.50
N ASN A 510 26.07 4.95 29.66
CA ASN A 510 26.53 6.17 30.26
C ASN A 510 27.16 6.97 29.13
N LEU A 511 26.38 7.87 28.55
CA LEU A 511 26.85 8.83 27.55
C LEU A 511 27.56 10.02 28.20
N GLY A 512 27.83 9.95 29.51
CA GLY A 512 28.36 11.03 30.33
C GLY A 512 27.27 11.86 31.00
N VAL A 513 27.70 12.74 31.91
CA VAL A 513 26.88 13.82 32.48
C VAL A 513 27.20 15.08 31.71
N HIS A 514 26.17 15.81 31.30
CA HIS A 514 26.29 17.03 30.50
C HIS A 514 25.54 18.16 31.19
N ASP A 515 26.17 19.32 31.21
CA ASP A 515 25.53 20.54 31.71
C ASP A 515 24.62 21.12 30.62
N GLY A 516 23.38 21.50 30.98
CA GLY A 516 22.43 22.12 30.07
C GLY A 516 21.02 21.53 30.15
N THR A 517 20.14 21.97 29.25
CA THR A 517 18.81 21.37 29.11
C THR A 517 18.88 20.14 28.21
N LEU A 518 17.97 19.18 28.42
CA LEU A 518 17.89 17.97 27.58
C LEU A 518 17.77 18.31 26.09
N ASP A 519 17.00 19.36 25.76
CA ASP A 519 16.77 19.83 24.40
C ASP A 519 18.07 20.35 23.75
N ASP A 520 18.83 21.18 24.48
CA ASP A 520 20.11 21.70 24.00
C ASP A 520 21.14 20.58 23.83
N THR A 521 21.22 19.68 24.82
CA THR A 521 22.14 18.54 24.78
C THR A 521 21.87 17.63 23.59
N LEU A 522 20.61 17.24 23.35
CA LEU A 522 20.24 16.34 22.25
C LEU A 522 20.42 17.00 20.87
N THR A 523 20.24 18.32 20.78
CA THR A 523 20.45 19.08 19.53
C THR A 523 21.93 19.21 19.18
N GLN A 524 22.80 19.32 20.20
CA GLN A 524 24.25 19.50 20.01
C GLN A 524 25.02 18.18 20.05
N TRP A 525 24.38 17.09 20.45
CA TRP A 525 25.04 15.81 20.64
C TRP A 525 25.65 15.28 19.33
N PRO A 526 26.91 14.81 19.33
CA PRO A 526 27.51 14.24 18.14
C PRO A 526 26.70 13.06 17.60
N TRP A 527 26.56 12.97 16.27
CA TRP A 527 25.88 11.85 15.65
C TRP A 527 26.70 10.55 15.78
N LEU A 528 26.24 9.64 16.63
CA LEU A 528 26.95 8.40 17.01
C LEU A 528 26.80 7.23 16.02
N ALA A 529 26.33 7.45 14.79
CA ALA A 529 26.18 6.37 13.82
C ALA A 529 27.53 5.72 13.48
N ALA A 530 27.51 4.41 13.19
CA ALA A 530 28.69 3.68 12.75
C ALA A 530 29.26 4.29 11.46
N GLU A 531 30.60 4.27 11.31
CA GLU A 531 31.30 4.95 10.22
C GLU A 531 30.81 4.51 8.82
N TRP A 532 30.58 3.21 8.61
CA TRP A 532 30.07 2.69 7.33
C TRP A 532 28.69 3.27 6.96
N HIS A 533 27.85 3.58 7.95
CA HIS A 533 26.53 4.18 7.75
C HIS A 533 26.67 5.67 7.43
N ARG A 534 27.57 6.36 8.14
CA ARG A 534 27.91 7.76 7.88
C ARG A 534 28.48 7.95 6.46
N ARG A 535 29.34 7.04 5.96
CA ARG A 535 29.85 7.13 4.58
C ARG A 535 28.77 7.10 3.50
N LYS A 536 27.71 6.31 3.71
CA LYS A 536 26.58 6.16 2.77
C LYS A 536 25.51 7.25 2.88
N ALA A 537 25.49 7.98 3.99
CA ALA A 537 24.48 9.01 4.26
C ALA A 537 24.84 10.34 3.59
N SER A 538 23.82 11.17 3.35
CA SER A 538 23.99 12.52 2.80
C SER A 538 24.85 13.42 3.72
N HIS A 539 25.43 14.48 3.15
CA HIS A 539 26.23 15.46 3.89
C HIS A 539 25.42 16.22 4.96
N ARG A 540 24.10 16.39 4.74
CA ARG A 540 23.16 16.85 5.77
C ARG A 540 22.21 15.71 6.09
N VAL A 541 22.11 15.35 7.36
CA VAL A 541 21.25 14.28 7.85
C VAL A 541 20.26 14.87 8.84
N ARG A 542 18.96 14.69 8.56
CA ARG A 542 17.90 15.10 9.48
C ARG A 542 17.60 13.97 10.45
N LEU A 543 17.88 14.18 11.73
CA LEU A 543 17.68 13.21 12.80
C LEU A 543 16.45 13.57 13.62
N GLU A 544 15.74 12.57 14.11
CA GLU A 544 14.59 12.74 14.99
C GLU A 544 15.02 12.72 16.46
N ILE A 545 14.48 13.65 17.25
CA ILE A 545 14.56 13.70 18.70
C ILE A 545 13.19 13.32 19.24
N ILE A 546 13.13 12.30 20.09
CA ILE A 546 11.90 11.84 20.74
C ILE A 546 12.10 11.95 22.25
N ARG A 547 11.20 12.67 22.92
CA ARG A 547 11.21 12.79 24.39
C ARG A 547 9.80 12.92 24.95
N ASP A 548 9.66 12.72 26.25
CA ASP A 548 8.42 12.98 26.95
C ASP A 548 8.10 14.48 26.93
N ALA A 549 6.83 14.81 26.67
CA ALA A 549 6.35 16.18 26.65
C ALA A 549 6.21 16.70 28.08
N ARG A 550 6.74 17.90 28.36
CA ARG A 550 6.57 18.56 29.66
C ARG A 550 5.17 19.18 29.73
N PRO A 551 4.63 19.41 30.95
CA PRO A 551 3.33 20.07 31.09
C PRO A 551 3.28 21.41 30.34
N GLY A 552 2.31 21.56 29.43
CA GLY A 552 2.11 22.77 28.62
C GLY A 552 2.85 22.81 27.28
N GLU A 553 3.64 21.79 26.94
CA GLU A 553 4.26 21.68 25.61
C GLU A 553 3.29 21.09 24.56
N PRO A 554 3.46 21.43 23.27
CA PRO A 554 2.63 20.89 22.20
C PRO A 554 2.92 19.39 21.99
N VAL A 555 1.99 18.54 22.41
CA VAL A 555 2.11 17.07 22.27
C VAL A 555 2.01 16.69 20.79
N THR A 556 2.97 15.91 20.30
CA THR A 556 2.93 15.37 18.92
C THR A 556 2.23 14.03 18.83
N GLU A 557 2.32 13.21 19.87
CA GLU A 557 1.79 11.85 19.92
C GLU A 557 1.53 11.44 21.37
N THR A 558 0.60 10.50 21.59
CA THR A 558 0.39 9.87 22.91
C THR A 558 0.58 8.36 22.80
N MET A 559 1.37 7.78 23.70
CA MET A 559 1.70 6.34 23.72
C MET A 559 1.12 5.64 24.96
N PRO A 560 0.43 4.50 24.84
CA PRO A 560 -0.15 3.78 25.99
C PRO A 560 0.86 2.82 26.63
N ASP A 561 2.00 3.34 27.07
CA ASP A 561 3.16 2.55 27.51
C ASP A 561 3.66 2.88 28.93
N GLU A 562 3.02 3.81 29.65
CA GLU A 562 3.39 4.15 31.03
C GLU A 562 2.71 3.17 32.01
N PRO A 563 3.45 2.29 32.70
CA PRO A 563 2.84 1.20 33.48
C PRO A 563 2.17 1.72 34.75
N VAL A 564 0.89 1.38 34.91
CA VAL A 564 0.08 1.62 36.13
C VAL A 564 0.04 0.38 37.01
N SER A 565 -0.06 -0.79 36.38
CA SER A 565 -0.05 -2.10 37.06
C SER A 565 0.88 -3.06 36.33
N PHE A 566 1.77 -3.69 37.09
CA PHE A 566 2.66 -4.76 36.62
C PHE A 566 2.10 -6.17 36.88
N ASP A 567 0.88 -6.29 37.43
CA ASP A 567 0.22 -7.57 37.70
C ASP A 567 0.05 -8.37 36.39
N PRO A 568 0.56 -9.62 36.29
CA PRO A 568 0.38 -10.47 35.11
C PRO A 568 -1.08 -10.76 34.74
N ALA A 569 -2.00 -10.78 35.71
CA ALA A 569 -3.42 -11.01 35.47
C ALA A 569 -4.18 -9.73 35.07
N HIS A 570 -3.67 -8.55 35.44
CA HIS A 570 -4.32 -7.25 35.26
C HIS A 570 -3.30 -6.16 34.93
N ARG A 571 -2.60 -6.33 33.81
CA ARG A 571 -1.61 -5.35 33.35
C ARG A 571 -2.32 -4.11 32.82
N GLN A 572 -1.98 -2.94 33.36
CA GLN A 572 -2.58 -1.66 32.97
C GLN A 572 -1.47 -0.68 32.63
N HIS A 573 -1.67 0.07 31.54
CA HIS A 573 -0.81 1.19 31.15
C HIS A 573 -1.68 2.44 31.00
N THR A 574 -1.12 3.58 31.36
CA THR A 574 -1.66 4.90 31.08
C THR A 574 -0.95 5.51 29.87
N TRP A 575 -1.46 6.64 29.42
CA TRP A 575 -0.98 7.35 28.25
C TRP A 575 0.12 8.33 28.62
N ARG A 576 1.26 8.22 27.94
CA ARG A 576 2.37 9.15 27.99
C ARG A 576 2.30 10.11 26.82
N SER A 577 2.48 11.40 27.08
CA SER A 577 2.56 12.42 26.03
C SER A 577 4.00 12.52 25.52
N VAL A 578 4.18 12.42 24.21
CA VAL A 578 5.49 12.39 23.54
C VAL A 578 5.62 13.57 22.58
N LEU A 579 6.80 14.16 22.57
CA LEU A 579 7.22 15.23 21.67
C LEU A 579 8.28 14.70 20.70
N ARG A 580 8.01 14.83 19.40
CA ARG A 580 8.91 14.54 18.29
C ARG A 580 9.40 15.83 17.66
N GLN A 581 10.71 16.02 17.64
CA GLN A 581 11.39 17.16 17.02
C GLN A 581 12.47 16.65 16.07
N HIS A 582 13.05 17.54 15.26
CA HIS A 582 14.12 17.16 14.34
C HIS A 582 15.30 18.10 14.49
N VAL A 583 16.50 17.55 14.34
CA VAL A 583 17.76 18.29 14.26
C VAL A 583 18.50 17.92 12.98
N ASP A 584 19.05 18.91 12.30
CA ASP A 584 19.93 18.69 11.16
C ASP A 584 21.37 18.57 11.64
N VAL A 585 22.03 17.46 11.29
CA VAL A 585 23.44 17.22 11.60
C VAL A 585 24.26 17.18 10.31
N THR A 586 25.45 17.75 10.36
CA THR A 586 26.43 17.71 9.27
C THR A 586 27.27 16.43 9.36
N ASN A 587 27.39 15.72 8.24
CA ASN A 587 28.16 14.50 8.11
C ASN A 587 29.43 14.76 7.28
N ASP A 588 30.55 14.88 7.98
CA ASP A 588 31.87 15.23 7.47
C ASP A 588 32.53 14.14 6.62
N ILE A 589 32.15 12.88 6.87
CA ILE A 589 32.67 11.70 6.17
C ILE A 589 31.71 11.13 5.13
N ALA A 590 30.65 11.87 4.79
CA ALA A 590 29.80 11.55 3.65
C ALA A 590 30.70 11.36 2.42
N GLU A 591 30.65 10.18 1.79
CA GLU A 591 31.28 10.05 0.49
C GLU A 591 30.58 11.08 -0.42
N ARG A 592 31.35 12.03 -0.96
CA ARG A 592 30.93 12.71 -2.18
C ARG A 592 30.87 11.60 -3.23
N ALA A 593 29.75 10.90 -3.30
CA ALA A 593 29.21 10.58 -4.60
C ALA A 593 29.12 11.93 -5.28
N GLY A 594 30.13 12.24 -6.11
CA GLY A 594 30.04 13.36 -7.01
C GLY A 594 28.66 13.25 -7.61
N VAL A 595 27.91 14.34 -7.54
CA VAL A 595 26.84 14.55 -8.49
C VAL A 595 27.56 14.59 -9.83
N ALA A 596 27.84 13.41 -10.41
CA ALA A 596 27.57 13.28 -11.82
C ALA A 596 26.09 13.64 -11.89
N GLU A 597 25.81 14.82 -12.45
CA GLU A 597 24.54 15.01 -13.13
C GLU A 597 24.38 13.76 -13.98
N HIS A 598 23.63 12.79 -13.49
CA HIS A 598 23.12 11.74 -14.33
C HIS A 598 22.09 12.47 -15.19
N ASP A 599 22.56 13.10 -16.25
CA ASP A 599 21.72 13.58 -17.32
C ASP A 599 21.25 12.35 -18.10
N PRO A 600 20.00 11.90 -17.89
CA PRO A 600 19.47 10.72 -18.56
C PRO A 600 19.32 10.93 -20.08
N LEU A 601 19.55 12.14 -20.59
CA LEU A 601 19.49 12.48 -22.02
C LEU A 601 20.86 12.42 -22.72
N SER A 602 21.96 12.29 -21.98
CA SER A 602 23.32 12.21 -22.56
C SER A 602 23.52 11.00 -23.50
N LEU A 603 22.70 9.95 -23.36
CA LEU A 603 22.68 8.77 -24.23
C LEU A 603 21.82 8.95 -25.51
N LEU A 604 21.11 10.07 -25.66
CA LEU A 604 20.19 10.33 -26.78
C LEU A 604 20.73 11.30 -27.83
N GLY A 605 21.98 11.76 -27.73
CA GLY A 605 22.67 12.50 -28.80
C GLY A 605 21.89 13.71 -29.33
N GLY A 606 21.81 14.77 -28.53
CA GLY A 606 21.40 16.11 -28.97
C GLY A 606 22.61 16.98 -29.29
#